data_AF-A0A482Y4G5-F1
#
_entry.id   AF-A0A482Y4G5-F1
#
_cell.length_a   1.000
_cell.length_b   1.000
_cell.length_c   1.000
_cell.angle_alpha   90.00
_cell.angle_beta   90.00
_cell.angle_gamma   90.00
#
_symmetry.space_group_name_H-M   'P 1'
#
loop_
_entity.id
_entity.type
_entity.pdbx_description
1 polymer ?
#
loop_
_entity_poly.entity_id
_entity_poly.type
_entity_poly.pdbx_seq_one_letter_code
_entity_poly.pdbx_strand_id
1 'polypeptide(L)' 'MGSLSAPASGEALPMEQEFKQGYRMHRILSNLNRLDADRLDDADQERIETARDLLEEVSLLTQPDDGDRTEAHADP' A
#
# COMPACT_ATOMS: atom_id res chain seq x y z
N MET A 1 18.65 9.39 40.08
CA MET A 1 18.33 8.12 39.41
C MET A 1 16.81 8.09 39.20
N GLY A 2 16.32 8.80 38.19
CA GLY A 2 14.90 8.83 37.84
C GLY A 2 14.71 7.92 36.63
N SER A 3 14.04 6.80 36.84
CA SER A 3 13.75 5.82 35.80
C SER A 3 12.95 6.47 34.68
N LEU A 4 13.49 6.45 33.46
CA LEU A 4 12.75 6.79 32.26
C LEU A 4 11.71 5.69 32.04
N SER A 5 10.45 5.98 32.38
CA SER A 5 9.31 5.12 32.06
C SER A 5 9.30 4.84 30.56
N ALA A 6 9.30 3.56 30.20
CA ALA A 6 8.96 3.13 28.85
C ALA A 6 7.51 3.57 28.54
N PRO A 7 7.22 4.07 27.32
CA PRO A 7 5.84 4.32 26.94
C PRO A 7 5.10 2.98 26.84
N ALA A 8 4.08 2.82 27.67
CA ALA A 8 3.09 1.76 27.56
C ALA A 8 1.97 2.24 26.65
N SER A 9 1.93 1.78 25.40
CA SER A 9 0.72 1.52 24.61
C SER A 9 1.12 1.29 23.16
N GLY A 10 0.36 0.44 22.47
CA GLY A 10 0.57 0.07 21.08
C GLY A 10 0.32 1.21 20.10
N GLU A 11 1.21 2.21 20.08
CA GLU A 11 1.35 3.13 18.97
C GLU A 11 2.14 2.41 17.88
N ALA A 12 1.42 1.75 16.96
CA ALA A 12 2.01 1.44 15.67
C ALA A 12 2.56 2.76 15.11
N LEU A 13 3.87 2.82 14.91
CA LEU A 13 4.54 4.02 14.42
C LEU A 13 3.82 4.50 13.15
N PRO A 14 3.58 5.81 12.97
CA PRO A 14 2.81 6.34 11.84
C PRO A 14 3.30 5.81 10.49
N MET A 15 4.62 5.63 10.35
CA MET A 15 5.27 5.04 9.18
C MET A 15 4.83 3.58 8.91
N GLU A 16 4.59 2.78 9.94
CA GLU A 16 4.10 1.41 9.77
C GLU A 16 2.61 1.37 9.42
N GLN A 17 1.85 2.40 9.79
CA GLN A 17 0.46 2.55 9.35
C GLN A 17 0.36 2.89 7.86
N GLU A 18 1.20 3.81 7.40
CA GLU A 18 1.34 4.19 5.98
C GLU A 18 1.82 3.02 5.13
N PHE A 19 2.85 2.28 5.59
CA PHE A 19 3.32 1.07 4.92
C PHE A 19 2.23 0.00 4.82
N LYS A 20 1.50 -0.27 5.92
CA LYS A 20 0.36 -1.21 5.91
C LYS A 20 -0.78 -0.71 5.02
N GLN A 21 -0.96 0.60 4.87
CA GLN A 21 -1.97 1.20 3.99
C GLN A 21 -1.60 1.01 2.52
N GLY A 22 -0.37 1.34 2.13
CA GLY A 22 0.15 1.11 0.78
C GLY A 22 0.08 -0.37 0.40
N TYR A 23 0.47 -1.27 1.31
CA TYR A 23 0.37 -2.72 1.11
C TYR A 23 -1.09 -3.20 0.91
N ARG A 24 -2.04 -2.68 1.70
CA ARG A 24 -3.47 -3.00 1.54
C ARG A 24 -4.01 -2.55 0.18
N MET A 25 -3.64 -1.36 -0.28
CA MET A 25 -4.09 -0.87 -1.59
C MET A 25 -3.47 -1.67 -2.74
N HIS A 26 -2.17 -1.92 -2.70
CA HIS A 26 -1.49 -2.74 -3.71
C HIS A 26 -2.12 -4.14 -3.84
N ARG A 27 -2.51 -4.74 -2.71
CA ARG A 27 -3.28 -6.00 -2.67
C ARG A 27 -4.65 -5.88 -3.34
N ILE A 28 -5.40 -4.81 -3.09
CA ILE A 28 -6.74 -4.60 -3.69
C ILE A 28 -6.62 -4.43 -5.22
N LEU A 29 -5.66 -3.61 -5.67
CA LEU A 29 -5.36 -3.43 -7.08
C LEU A 29 -5.00 -4.73 -7.78
N SER A 30 -4.11 -5.53 -7.17
CA SER A 30 -3.71 -6.83 -7.71
C SER A 30 -4.88 -7.81 -7.83
N ASN A 31 -5.86 -7.73 -6.92
CA ASN A 31 -7.06 -8.55 -6.99
C ASN A 31 -8.02 -8.08 -8.07
N LEU A 32 -8.20 -6.76 -8.22
CA LEU A 32 -9.03 -6.18 -9.29
C LEU A 32 -8.47 -6.49 -10.68
N ASN A 33 -7.16 -6.40 -10.86
CA ASN A 33 -6.51 -6.70 -12.14
C ASN A 33 -6.53 -8.19 -12.50
N ARG A 34 -6.82 -9.07 -11.53
CA ARG A 34 -7.04 -10.51 -11.75
C ARG A 34 -8.49 -10.85 -12.02
N LEU A 35 -9.41 -9.92 -11.84
CA LEU A 35 -10.80 -10.14 -12.15
C LEU A 35 -10.96 -10.21 -13.67
N ASP A 36 -11.63 -11.25 -14.15
CA ASP A 36 -11.97 -11.43 -15.57
C ASP A 36 -13.12 -10.49 -15.92
N ALA A 37 -12.80 -9.20 -16.09
CA ALA A 37 -13.77 -8.13 -16.32
C ALA A 37 -14.57 -8.34 -17.62
N ASP A 38 -14.01 -9.07 -18.59
CA ASP A 38 -14.63 -9.44 -19.86
C ASP A 38 -15.87 -10.35 -19.69
N ARG A 39 -16.08 -10.91 -18.49
CA ARG A 39 -17.26 -11.72 -18.15
C ARG A 39 -18.36 -10.95 -17.41
N LEU A 40 -18.14 -9.68 -17.12
CA LEU A 40 -19.10 -8.82 -16.44
C LEU A 40 -19.99 -8.09 -17.45
N ASP A 41 -21.09 -7.54 -16.96
CA ASP A 41 -21.86 -6.61 -17.78
C ASP A 41 -21.11 -5.28 -17.96
N ASP A 42 -21.50 -4.52 -18.98
CA ASP A 42 -20.82 -3.27 -19.36
C ASP A 42 -20.74 -2.27 -18.18
N ALA A 43 -21.75 -2.26 -17.31
CA ALA A 43 -21.80 -1.36 -16.16
C ALA A 43 -20.83 -1.79 -15.06
N ASP A 44 -20.72 -3.08 -14.78
CA ASP A 44 -19.78 -3.63 -13.81
C ASP A 44 -18.33 -3.55 -14.31
N GLN A 45 -18.11 -3.66 -15.62
CA GLN A 45 -16.80 -3.44 -16.24
C GLN A 45 -16.34 -1.98 -16.07
N GLU A 46 -17.19 -1.00 -16.40
CA GLU A 46 -16.89 0.44 -16.25
C GLU A 46 -16.56 0.79 -14.79
N ARG A 47 -17.30 0.20 -13.83
CA ARG A 47 -17.06 0.40 -12.40
C ARG A 47 -15.69 -0.12 -11.94
N ILE A 48 -15.25 -1.24 -12.49
CA ILE A 48 -13.96 -1.84 -12.14
C ILE A 48 -12.82 -1.06 -12.77
N GLU A 49 -12.95 -0.63 -14.02
CA GLU A 49 -11.96 0.24 -14.67
C GLU A 49 -11.81 1.55 -13.89
N THR A 50 -12.92 2.19 -13.56
CA THR A 50 -12.93 3.41 -12.72
C THR A 50 -12.28 3.17 -11.36
N ALA A 51 -12.59 2.05 -10.69
CA ALA A 51 -11.99 1.72 -9.40
C ALA A 51 -10.48 1.45 -9.51
N ARG A 52 -10.02 0.84 -10.61
CA ARG A 52 -8.60 0.57 -10.86
C ARG A 52 -7.84 1.86 -11.04
N ASP A 53 -8.34 2.77 -11.87
CA ASP A 53 -7.69 4.05 -12.16
C ASP A 53 -7.57 4.90 -10.89
N LEU A 54 -8.65 5.00 -10.10
CA LEU A 54 -8.63 5.72 -8.83
C LEU A 54 -7.64 5.12 -7.82
N LEU A 55 -7.57 3.79 -7.73
CA LEU A 55 -6.66 3.13 -6.82
C LEU A 55 -5.20 3.24 -7.28
N GLU A 56 -4.94 3.27 -8.59
CA GLU A 56 -3.61 3.51 -9.15
C GLU A 56 -3.12 4.93 -8.82
N GLU A 57 -3.96 5.95 -8.99
CA GLU A 57 -3.66 7.33 -8.60
C GLU A 57 -3.33 7.45 -7.09
N VAL A 58 -4.16 6.85 -6.23
CA VAL A 58 -3.91 6.89 -4.78
C VAL A 58 -2.67 6.06 -4.41
N SER A 59 -2.37 4.97 -5.12
CA SER A 59 -1.14 4.20 -4.91
C SER A 59 0.10 5.05 -5.21
N LEU A 60 0.10 5.84 -6.30
CA LEU A 60 1.22 6.72 -6.63
C LEU A 60 1.43 7.83 -5.58
N LEU A 61 0.33 8.32 -4.99
CA LEU A 61 0.36 9.37 -3.97
C LEU A 61 0.77 8.88 -2.57
N THR A 62 0.57 7.60 -2.30
CA THR A 62 0.86 6.97 -0.99
C THR A 62 2.06 6.05 -1.04
N GLN A 63 2.67 5.85 -2.21
CA GLN A 63 3.94 5.18 -2.32
C GLN A 63 4.96 6.03 -1.56
N PRO A 64 5.56 5.51 -0.48
CA PRO A 64 6.69 6.19 0.12
C PRO A 64 7.74 6.34 -0.99
N ASP A 65 8.30 7.52 -1.15
CA ASP A 65 9.43 7.76 -2.06
C ASP A 65 10.43 6.62 -1.79
N ASP A 66 10.65 5.72 -2.74
CA ASP A 66 11.67 4.67 -2.66
C ASP A 66 13.08 5.31 -2.74
N GLY A 67 13.26 6.48 -2.11
CA GLY A 67 14.53 7.12 -1.84
C GLY A 67 15.20 6.50 -0.62
N ASP A 68 15.40 5.17 -0.64
CA ASP A 68 16.59 4.50 -0.09
C ASP A 68 16.53 2.98 -0.34
N ARG A 69 16.64 2.58 -1.61
CA ARG A 69 17.12 1.23 -1.94
C ARG A 69 18.51 1.33 -2.57
N THR A 70 19.39 2.05 -1.89
CA THR A 70 20.83 2.05 -2.14
C THR A 70 21.51 1.59 -0.87
N GLU A 71 22.29 0.51 -0.98
CA GLU A 71 23.07 -0.17 0.08
C GLU A 71 22.24 -1.19 0.90
N ALA A 72 22.56 -2.49 0.94
CA ALA A 72 23.80 -3.19 0.66
C ALA A 72 23.52 -4.56 0.03
N HIS A 73 23.85 -4.71 -1.25
CA HIS A 73 24.46 -5.96 -1.69
C HIS A 73 25.93 -5.88 -1.26
N ALA A 74 26.20 -6.29 -0.02
CA ALA A 74 27.56 -6.64 0.37
C ALA A 74 27.93 -7.94 -0.34
N ASP A 75 28.97 -7.84 -1.16
CA ASP A 75 29.66 -8.89 -1.92
C ASP A 75 30.21 -10.00 -0.98
N PRO A 76 30.26 -11.28 -1.40
CA PRO A 76 30.94 -12.35 -0.66
C PRO A 76 32.47 -12.23 -0.63
#